data_AF-A0A2T2RUW2-F1
#
_entry.id   AF-A0A2T2RUW2-F1
#
_cell.length_a   1.000
_cell.length_b   1.000
_cell.length_c   1.000
_cell.angle_alpha   90.00
_cell.angle_beta   90.00
_cell.angle_gamma   90.00
#
_symmetry.space_group_name_H-M   'P 1'
#
loop_
_entity.id
_entity.type
_entity.pdbx_description
1 polymer ?
#
loop_
_entity_poly.entity_id
_entity_poly.type
_entity_poly.pdbx_seq_one_letter_code
_entity_poly.pdbx_strand_id
1 'polypeptide(L)'
;MPVVSLPQLLESGVHFGHQTRRWHPKMDSYIYTSRNGVHIIDLVQTAQLMEQAYSYLNEASAKGQRVLFVGTKRQAAGIIAQEAARCGAFYVNNRWLGGMLTNWETIKTRIERLKELERLEESGNLDKRPKKEAAVLRRELLKLQKNLGGIKMMRKPPDVIVIVDQRREYIALMECQKLGIPVVSLLDTNCDPNLVDIPVPANDDAIRSIKLIIGKFADAIYEGRHGELATEQDYKELEEGIDKHEAEANISSDEDQPEDQESEKQGSE
;
A
#
# COMPACT_ATOMS: atom_id res chain seq x y z
N MET A 1 9.07 -24.96 2.31
CA MET A 1 10.37 -24.67 1.65
C MET A 1 10.79 -23.28 2.08
N PRO A 2 12.10 -22.98 2.21
CA PRO A 2 12.53 -21.64 2.55
C PRO A 2 12.02 -20.64 1.50
N VAL A 3 11.35 -19.59 1.97
CA VAL A 3 10.71 -18.56 1.13
C VAL A 3 11.72 -17.86 0.21
N VAL A 4 12.95 -17.66 0.72
CA VAL A 4 14.08 -17.06 0.00
C VAL A 4 15.37 -17.77 0.41
N SER A 5 16.32 -17.90 -0.53
CA SER A 5 17.64 -18.46 -0.25
C SER A 5 18.63 -17.38 0.23
N LEU A 6 19.58 -17.73 1.09
CA LEU A 6 20.63 -16.81 1.55
C LEU A 6 21.42 -16.17 0.39
N PRO A 7 21.78 -16.89 -0.70
CA PRO A 7 22.42 -16.27 -1.87
C PRO A 7 21.57 -15.16 -2.50
N GLN A 8 20.25 -15.36 -2.63
CA GLN A 8 19.35 -14.34 -3.18
C GLN A 8 19.31 -13.06 -2.32
N LEU A 9 19.30 -13.21 -0.99
CA LEU A 9 19.37 -12.08 -0.05
C LEU A 9 20.71 -11.32 -0.17
N LEU A 10 21.80 -12.07 -0.34
CA LEU A 10 23.14 -11.50 -0.49
C LEU A 10 23.26 -10.71 -1.81
N GLU A 11 22.87 -11.31 -2.94
CA GLU A 11 22.92 -10.72 -4.28
C GLU A 11 22.03 -9.47 -4.42
N SER A 12 20.87 -9.50 -3.76
CA SER A 12 19.93 -8.37 -3.75
C SER A 12 20.38 -7.22 -2.85
N GLY A 13 21.42 -7.41 -2.03
CA GLY A 13 21.99 -6.39 -1.17
C GLY A 13 21.18 -6.11 0.10
N VAL A 14 20.42 -7.11 0.59
CA VAL A 14 19.57 -7.00 1.78
C VAL A 14 20.39 -6.76 3.05
N HIS A 15 21.60 -7.31 3.10
CA HIS A 15 22.50 -7.27 4.25
C HIS A 15 23.13 -5.90 4.54
N PHE A 16 23.05 -4.93 3.61
CA PHE A 16 23.63 -3.62 3.82
C PHE A 16 22.71 -2.75 4.67
N GLY A 17 23.19 -2.31 5.83
CA GLY A 17 22.52 -1.29 6.63
C GLY A 17 23.03 0.13 6.35
N HIS A 18 22.75 1.03 7.27
CA HIS A 18 23.22 2.41 7.24
C HIS A 18 24.64 2.56 7.84
N GLN A 19 25.16 3.79 7.76
CA GLN A 19 26.41 4.19 8.41
C GLN A 19 26.34 4.02 9.93
N THR A 20 27.46 3.65 10.55
CA THR A 20 27.57 3.40 12.01
C THR A 20 27.17 4.56 12.92
N ARG A 21 27.10 5.78 12.39
CA ARG A 21 26.63 6.96 13.13
C ARG A 21 25.10 7.13 13.15
N ARG A 22 24.36 6.40 12.31
CA ARG A 22 22.91 6.56 12.10
C ARG A 22 22.08 5.42 12.68
N TRP A 23 22.73 4.44 13.31
CA TRP A 23 22.06 3.26 13.83
C TRP A 23 21.25 3.54 15.10
N HIS A 24 20.32 2.64 15.38
CA HIS A 24 19.51 2.65 16.58
C HIS A 24 19.97 1.53 17.53
N PRO A 25 20.26 1.81 18.82
CA PRO A 25 20.84 0.83 19.74
C PRO A 25 20.05 -0.48 19.89
N LYS A 26 18.72 -0.43 19.75
CA LYS A 26 17.88 -1.63 19.83
C LYS A 26 17.98 -2.55 18.62
N MET A 27 18.59 -2.10 17.51
CA MET A 27 18.88 -2.95 16.36
C MET A 27 20.13 -3.81 16.53
N ASP A 28 20.86 -3.68 17.66
CA ASP A 28 22.11 -4.41 17.91
C ASP A 28 21.98 -5.92 17.68
N SER A 29 20.87 -6.53 18.13
CA SER A 29 20.62 -7.96 17.97
C SER A 29 20.51 -8.42 16.51
N TYR A 30 20.11 -7.53 15.61
CA TYR A 30 19.94 -7.83 14.18
C TYR A 30 21.18 -7.45 13.34
N ILE A 31 22.15 -6.75 13.94
CA ILE A 31 23.38 -6.33 13.29
C ILE A 31 24.45 -7.39 13.53
N TYR A 32 24.96 -7.97 12.45
CA TYR A 32 26.02 -8.97 12.52
C TYR A 32 27.39 -8.34 12.79
N THR A 33 27.75 -7.30 12.05
CA THR A 33 29.05 -6.61 12.19
C THR A 33 29.01 -5.23 11.53
N SER A 34 30.13 -4.50 11.55
CA SER A 34 30.31 -3.31 10.72
C SER A 34 31.60 -3.40 9.91
N ARG A 35 31.54 -3.01 8.64
CA ARG A 35 32.70 -2.99 7.73
C ARG A 35 32.72 -1.69 6.95
N ASN A 36 33.87 -1.03 6.88
CA ASN A 36 34.04 0.25 6.19
C ASN A 36 33.03 1.33 6.63
N GLY A 37 32.65 1.33 7.91
CA GLY A 37 31.70 2.29 8.47
C GLY A 37 30.23 2.05 8.12
N VAL A 38 29.89 0.90 7.52
CA VAL A 38 28.51 0.48 7.22
C VAL A 38 28.18 -0.78 8.04
N HIS A 39 26.99 -0.81 8.64
CA HIS A 39 26.51 -1.99 9.35
C HIS A 39 26.09 -3.10 8.37
N ILE A 40 26.35 -4.34 8.77
CA ILE A 40 25.93 -5.54 8.05
C ILE A 40 24.86 -6.22 8.90
N ILE A 41 23.68 -6.43 8.33
CA ILE A 41 22.54 -7.09 8.94
C ILE A 41 22.72 -8.60 8.85
N ASP A 42 22.30 -9.32 9.90
CA ASP A 42 22.33 -10.78 9.94
C ASP A 42 21.25 -11.40 9.04
N LEU A 43 21.68 -11.95 7.89
CA LEU A 43 20.78 -12.56 6.91
C LEU A 43 20.10 -13.85 7.41
N VAL A 44 20.68 -14.55 8.40
CA VAL A 44 20.05 -15.76 8.95
C VAL A 44 18.80 -15.37 9.72
N GLN A 45 18.91 -14.32 10.55
CA GLN A 45 17.76 -13.75 11.25
C GLN A 45 16.74 -13.16 10.27
N THR A 46 17.20 -12.44 9.23
CA THR A 46 16.31 -11.94 8.16
C THR A 46 15.52 -13.07 7.51
N ALA A 47 16.16 -14.19 7.18
CA ALA A 47 15.49 -15.32 6.53
C ALA A 47 14.41 -15.95 7.44
N GLN A 48 14.70 -16.12 8.73
CA GLN A 48 13.75 -16.66 9.71
C GLN A 48 12.55 -15.72 9.91
N LEU A 49 12.79 -14.42 10.08
CA LEU A 49 11.74 -13.42 10.27
C LEU A 49 10.92 -13.20 9.01
N MET A 50 11.54 -13.35 7.84
CA MET A 50 10.82 -13.32 6.57
C MET A 50 9.88 -14.52 6.43
N GLU A 51 10.25 -15.70 6.89
CA GLU A 51 9.36 -16.88 6.91
C GLU A 51 8.17 -16.67 7.86
N GLN A 52 8.41 -16.07 9.04
CA GLN A 52 7.35 -15.69 9.97
C GLN A 52 6.39 -14.65 9.36
N ALA A 53 6.92 -13.61 8.72
CA ALA A 53 6.13 -12.60 8.02
C ALA A 53 5.33 -13.20 6.86
N TYR A 54 5.94 -14.10 6.09
CA TYR A 54 5.28 -14.80 4.99
C TYR A 54 4.09 -15.64 5.50
N SER A 55 4.31 -16.48 6.51
CA SER A 55 3.24 -17.30 7.11
C SER A 55 2.10 -16.44 7.64
N TYR A 56 2.43 -15.37 8.37
CA TYR A 56 1.44 -14.46 8.92
C TYR A 56 0.58 -13.78 7.84
N LEU A 57 1.21 -13.26 6.78
CA LEU A 57 0.51 -12.61 5.68
C LEU A 57 -0.34 -13.59 4.86
N ASN A 58 0.13 -14.82 4.67
CA ASN A 58 -0.63 -15.89 4.03
C ASN A 58 -1.88 -16.22 4.86
N GLU A 59 -1.74 -16.47 6.16
CA GLU A 59 -2.86 -16.76 7.06
C GLU A 59 -3.86 -15.60 7.16
N ALA A 60 -3.37 -14.37 7.25
CA ALA A 60 -4.22 -13.18 7.27
C ALA A 60 -5.05 -13.09 5.97
N SER A 61 -4.41 -13.31 4.83
CA SER A 61 -5.07 -13.24 3.53
C SER A 61 -6.06 -14.38 3.32
N ALA A 62 -5.76 -15.59 3.81
CA ALA A 62 -6.68 -16.73 3.81
C ALA A 62 -7.94 -16.49 4.66
N LYS A 63 -7.84 -15.67 5.71
CA LYS A 63 -9.00 -15.21 6.51
C LYS A 63 -9.78 -14.08 5.82
N GLY A 64 -9.39 -13.64 4.63
CA GLY A 64 -9.99 -12.51 3.92
C GLY A 64 -9.65 -11.15 4.52
N GLN A 65 -8.58 -11.05 5.32
CA GLN A 65 -8.14 -9.80 5.90
C GLN A 65 -7.53 -8.88 4.84
N ARG A 66 -7.72 -7.57 5.03
CA ARG A 66 -7.27 -6.56 4.06
C ARG A 66 -5.89 -6.09 4.44
N VAL A 67 -4.95 -6.31 3.53
CA VAL A 67 -3.57 -5.86 3.67
C VAL A 67 -3.39 -4.53 2.95
N LEU A 68 -2.69 -3.60 3.60
CA LEU A 68 -2.30 -2.31 3.04
C LEU A 68 -0.77 -2.19 3.02
N PHE A 69 -0.20 -1.99 1.84
CA PHE A 69 1.22 -1.67 1.68
C PHE A 69 1.48 -0.17 1.78
N VAL A 70 2.48 0.23 2.54
CA VAL A 70 2.84 1.64 2.75
C VAL A 70 4.33 1.84 2.54
N GLY A 71 4.67 2.76 1.65
CA GLY A 71 6.04 3.20 1.48
C GLY A 71 6.14 4.33 0.46
N THR A 72 6.42 5.51 0.99
CA THR A 72 6.52 6.78 0.25
C THR A 72 7.94 7.07 -0.23
N LYS A 73 8.90 6.22 0.17
CA LYS A 73 10.29 6.31 -0.26
C LYS A 73 10.38 6.13 -1.77
N ARG A 74 11.20 6.95 -2.44
CA ARG A 74 11.29 6.96 -3.91
C ARG A 74 11.66 5.58 -4.48
N GLN A 75 12.52 4.85 -3.77
CA GLN A 75 12.96 3.50 -4.11
C GLN A 75 11.86 2.44 -3.92
N ALA A 76 10.92 2.67 -3.00
CA ALA A 76 9.84 1.73 -2.66
C ALA A 76 8.54 2.02 -3.43
N ALA A 77 8.25 3.29 -3.73
CA ALA A 77 6.94 3.74 -4.20
C ALA A 77 6.43 3.02 -5.47
N GLY A 78 7.31 2.79 -6.44
CA GLY A 78 6.96 2.07 -7.66
C GLY A 78 6.72 0.58 -7.40
N ILE A 79 7.58 -0.04 -6.60
CA ILE A 79 7.50 -1.47 -6.25
C ILE A 79 6.20 -1.74 -5.48
N ILE A 80 5.91 -0.91 -4.47
CA ILE A 80 4.71 -1.09 -3.64
C ILE A 80 3.43 -1.01 -4.47
N ALA A 81 3.33 -0.05 -5.39
CA ALA A 81 2.15 0.03 -6.26
C ALA A 81 2.02 -1.20 -7.17
N GLN A 82 3.13 -1.63 -7.78
CA GLN A 82 3.13 -2.79 -8.66
C GLN A 82 2.79 -4.10 -7.93
N GLU A 83 3.45 -4.36 -6.81
CA GLU A 83 3.27 -5.60 -6.05
C GLU A 83 1.91 -5.64 -5.32
N ALA A 84 1.41 -4.50 -4.85
CA ALA A 84 0.07 -4.43 -4.27
C ALA A 84 -1.01 -4.68 -5.32
N ALA A 85 -0.91 -4.08 -6.51
CA ALA A 85 -1.81 -4.37 -7.62
C ALA A 85 -1.76 -5.85 -7.99
N ARG A 86 -0.56 -6.43 -8.04
CA ARG A 86 -0.33 -7.85 -8.37
C ARG A 86 -1.05 -8.82 -7.44
N CYS A 87 -1.11 -8.53 -6.13
CA CYS A 87 -1.81 -9.38 -5.15
C CYS A 87 -3.24 -8.91 -4.83
N GLY A 88 -3.73 -7.85 -5.49
CA GLY A 88 -5.01 -7.22 -5.19
C GLY A 88 -5.08 -6.67 -3.76
N ALA A 89 -3.96 -6.19 -3.23
CA ALA A 89 -3.88 -5.47 -1.96
C ALA A 89 -3.95 -3.96 -2.20
N PHE A 90 -4.23 -3.21 -1.14
CA PHE A 90 -4.25 -1.75 -1.20
C PHE A 90 -2.86 -1.18 -0.99
N TYR A 91 -2.63 0.07 -1.42
CA TYR A 91 -1.34 0.71 -1.22
C TYR A 91 -1.38 2.22 -0.99
N VAL A 92 -0.34 2.73 -0.32
CA VAL A 92 0.00 4.15 -0.23
C VAL A 92 1.47 4.32 -0.58
N ASN A 93 1.75 4.90 -1.75
CA ASN A 93 3.11 5.02 -2.28
C ASN A 93 3.63 6.46 -2.45
N ASN A 94 2.80 7.49 -2.20
CA ASN A 94 3.21 8.88 -2.38
C ASN A 94 3.35 9.65 -1.06
N ARG A 95 2.27 9.82 -0.31
CA ARG A 95 2.29 10.53 0.97
C ARG A 95 1.25 9.96 1.92
N TRP A 96 1.69 9.63 3.13
CA TRP A 96 0.78 9.37 4.24
C TRP A 96 0.17 10.69 4.74
N LEU A 97 -1.15 10.80 4.71
CA LEU A 97 -1.87 11.91 5.31
C LEU A 97 -2.16 11.54 6.77
N GLY A 98 -1.75 12.37 7.72
CA GLY A 98 -2.06 12.12 9.13
C GLY A 98 -3.57 12.05 9.34
N GLY A 99 -4.02 11.06 10.10
CA GLY A 99 -5.44 10.74 10.25
C GLY A 99 -5.95 9.73 9.22
N MET A 100 -5.07 9.13 8.43
CA MET A 100 -5.46 8.18 7.38
C MET A 100 -6.24 6.97 7.92
N LEU A 101 -5.88 6.51 9.13
CA LEU A 101 -6.57 5.40 9.79
C LEU A 101 -7.42 5.90 10.95
N THR A 102 -6.87 6.83 11.74
CA THR A 102 -7.52 7.33 12.96
C THR A 102 -8.71 8.27 12.71
N ASN A 103 -8.79 8.87 11.51
CA ASN A 103 -9.92 9.70 11.08
C ASN A 103 -10.47 9.20 9.72
N TRP A 104 -10.84 7.92 9.69
CA TRP A 104 -11.28 7.24 8.47
C TRP A 104 -12.49 7.92 7.80
N GLU A 105 -13.43 8.46 8.57
CA GLU A 105 -14.61 9.16 8.02
C GLU A 105 -14.22 10.35 7.14
N THR A 106 -13.23 11.14 7.57
CA THR A 106 -12.73 12.27 6.76
C THR A 106 -11.99 11.78 5.52
N ILE A 107 -11.26 10.68 5.59
CA ILE A 107 -10.60 10.10 4.41
C ILE A 107 -11.62 9.55 3.42
N LYS A 108 -12.69 8.91 3.92
CA LYS A 108 -13.78 8.40 3.11
C LYS A 108 -14.44 9.50 2.28
N THR A 109 -14.75 10.65 2.89
CA THR A 109 -15.30 11.81 2.14
C THR A 109 -14.35 12.32 1.06
N ARG A 110 -13.03 12.25 1.29
CA ARG A 110 -12.02 12.60 0.27
C ARG A 110 -11.93 11.58 -0.85
N ILE A 111 -12.14 10.29 -0.56
CA ILE A 111 -12.23 9.23 -1.57
C ILE A 111 -13.52 9.39 -2.39
N GLU A 112 -14.65 9.73 -1.78
CA GLU A 112 -15.90 10.04 -2.48
C GLU A 112 -15.73 11.24 -3.42
N ARG A 113 -15.05 12.30 -2.95
CA ARG A 113 -14.67 13.44 -3.79
C ARG A 113 -13.77 13.06 -4.97
N LEU A 114 -12.84 12.13 -4.76
CA LEU A 114 -12.00 11.60 -5.85
C LEU A 114 -12.86 10.92 -6.92
N LYS A 115 -13.79 10.04 -6.51
CA LYS A 115 -14.70 9.35 -7.44
C LYS A 115 -15.61 10.31 -8.20
N GLU A 116 -16.13 11.34 -7.52
CA GLU A 116 -16.91 12.40 -8.15
C GLU A 116 -16.12 13.12 -9.25
N LEU A 117 -14.86 13.48 -8.97
CA LEU A 117 -13.99 14.15 -9.94
C LEU A 117 -13.61 13.24 -11.11
N GLU A 118 -13.35 11.95 -10.89
CA GLU A 118 -13.12 10.96 -11.95
C GLU A 118 -14.33 10.88 -12.88
N ARG A 119 -15.55 10.74 -12.34
CA ARG A 119 -16.80 10.73 -13.13
C ARG A 119 -17.00 12.00 -13.95
N LEU A 120 -16.68 13.17 -13.39
CA LEU A 120 -16.78 14.45 -14.11
C LEU A 120 -15.79 14.58 -15.27
N GLU A 121 -14.61 13.96 -15.17
CA GLU A 121 -13.61 13.92 -16.24
C GLU A 121 -14.04 12.91 -17.31
N GLU A 122 -14.48 11.72 -16.92
CA GLU A 122 -14.99 10.67 -17.82
C GLU A 122 -16.21 11.13 -18.62
N SER A 123 -17.13 11.86 -17.98
CA SER A 123 -18.34 12.37 -18.64
C SER A 123 -18.08 13.61 -19.52
N GLY A 124 -16.85 14.11 -19.58
CA GLY A 124 -16.48 15.33 -20.32
C GLY A 124 -17.12 16.62 -19.79
N ASN A 125 -17.77 16.58 -18.62
CA ASN A 125 -18.40 17.76 -18.03
C ASN A 125 -17.37 18.78 -17.53
N LEU A 126 -16.14 18.33 -17.25
CA LEU A 126 -15.01 19.20 -16.91
C LEU A 126 -14.64 20.18 -18.03
N ASP A 127 -14.74 19.78 -19.29
CA ASP A 127 -14.41 20.64 -20.44
C ASP A 127 -15.50 21.66 -20.78
N LYS A 128 -16.73 21.43 -20.30
CA LYS A 128 -17.84 22.40 -20.42
C LYS A 128 -17.71 23.57 -19.44
N ARG A 129 -16.82 23.46 -18.44
CA ARG A 129 -16.59 24.50 -17.43
C ARG A 129 -15.59 25.55 -17.93
N PRO A 130 -15.58 26.76 -17.32
CA PRO A 130 -14.54 27.76 -17.59
C PRO A 130 -13.14 27.17 -17.41
N LYS A 131 -12.21 27.47 -18.35
CA LYS A 131 -10.84 26.90 -18.37
C LYS A 131 -10.12 27.01 -17.02
N LYS A 132 -10.31 28.11 -16.29
CA LYS A 132 -9.71 28.32 -14.97
C LYS A 132 -10.26 27.34 -13.92
N GLU A 133 -11.57 27.13 -13.90
CA GLU A 133 -12.21 26.19 -12.98
C GLU A 133 -11.85 24.75 -13.31
N ALA A 134 -11.93 24.38 -14.60
CA ALA A 134 -11.52 23.06 -15.08
C ALA A 134 -10.06 22.75 -14.69
N ALA A 135 -9.15 23.71 -14.82
CA ALA A 135 -7.76 23.55 -14.41
C ALA A 135 -7.59 23.35 -12.89
N VAL A 136 -8.40 24.01 -12.06
CA VAL A 136 -8.36 23.82 -10.60
C VAL A 136 -8.85 22.43 -10.23
N LEU A 137 -9.97 21.98 -10.81
CA LEU A 137 -10.54 20.66 -10.55
C LEU A 137 -9.61 19.54 -11.03
N ARG A 138 -8.97 19.68 -12.21
CA ARG A 138 -7.95 18.73 -12.70
C ARG A 138 -6.75 18.63 -11.77
N ARG A 139 -6.29 19.77 -11.21
CA ARG A 139 -5.21 19.75 -10.20
C ARG A 139 -5.65 19.05 -8.91
N GLU A 140 -6.90 19.25 -8.49
CA GLU A 140 -7.49 18.55 -7.35
C GLU A 140 -7.54 17.04 -7.60
N LEU A 141 -8.07 16.61 -8.75
CA LEU A 141 -8.13 15.21 -9.20
C LEU A 141 -6.74 14.58 -9.19
N LEU A 142 -5.76 15.18 -9.85
CA LEU A 142 -4.39 14.66 -9.90
C LEU A 142 -3.77 14.51 -8.51
N LYS A 143 -4.05 15.46 -7.61
CA LYS A 143 -3.53 15.42 -6.24
C LYS A 143 -4.21 14.33 -5.41
N LEU A 144 -5.53 14.17 -5.54
CA LEU A 144 -6.27 13.12 -4.83
C LEU A 144 -5.89 11.75 -5.38
N GLN A 145 -5.84 11.56 -6.69
CA GLN A 145 -5.48 10.29 -7.32
C GLN A 145 -4.07 9.84 -6.90
N LYS A 146 -3.12 10.77 -6.90
CA LYS A 146 -1.74 10.47 -6.49
C LYS A 146 -1.61 10.02 -5.03
N ASN A 147 -2.49 10.49 -4.13
CA ASN A 147 -2.39 10.21 -2.69
C ASN A 147 -3.34 9.10 -2.22
N LEU A 148 -4.51 8.98 -2.84
CA LEU A 148 -5.61 8.12 -2.38
C LEU A 148 -5.98 7.02 -3.39
N GLY A 149 -5.40 7.00 -4.59
CA GLY A 149 -5.75 6.04 -5.63
C GLY A 149 -5.63 4.59 -5.16
N GLY A 150 -4.53 4.25 -4.48
CA GLY A 150 -4.31 2.89 -3.97
C GLY A 150 -5.21 2.46 -2.81
N ILE A 151 -5.99 3.37 -2.24
CA ILE A 151 -7.02 3.08 -1.22
C ILE A 151 -8.45 3.41 -1.69
N LYS A 152 -8.63 3.78 -2.97
CA LYS A 152 -9.92 4.21 -3.56
C LYS A 152 -11.04 3.18 -3.37
N MET A 153 -10.67 1.90 -3.42
CA MET A 153 -11.60 0.77 -3.30
C MET A 153 -11.75 0.24 -1.87
N MET A 154 -11.04 0.82 -0.89
CA MET A 154 -11.17 0.44 0.52
C MET A 154 -12.48 0.95 1.12
N ARG A 155 -13.31 0.04 1.63
CA ARG A 155 -14.57 0.40 2.33
C ARG A 155 -14.39 0.62 3.83
N LYS A 156 -13.44 -0.07 4.46
CA LYS A 156 -13.07 0.11 5.88
C LYS A 156 -11.55 0.09 6.03
N PRO A 157 -11.01 0.50 7.19
CA PRO A 157 -9.58 0.42 7.49
C PRO A 157 -9.01 -0.99 7.27
N PRO A 158 -7.71 -1.10 6.97
CA PRO A 158 -7.04 -2.39 6.78
C PRO A 158 -6.93 -3.13 8.11
N ASP A 159 -6.77 -4.45 8.00
CA ASP A 159 -6.63 -5.35 9.15
C ASP A 159 -5.15 -5.66 9.43
N VAL A 160 -4.28 -5.53 8.41
CA VAL A 160 -2.82 -5.69 8.51
C VAL A 160 -2.14 -4.65 7.63
N ILE A 161 -1.01 -4.10 8.10
CA ILE A 161 -0.23 -3.11 7.35
C ILE A 161 1.20 -3.60 7.15
N VAL A 162 1.71 -3.44 5.92
CA VAL A 162 3.12 -3.66 5.56
C VAL A 162 3.80 -2.32 5.32
N ILE A 163 4.84 -1.98 6.10
CA ILE A 163 5.56 -0.70 6.00
C ILE A 163 7.00 -0.87 5.52
N VAL A 164 7.44 0.04 4.65
CA VAL A 164 8.84 0.23 4.27
C VAL A 164 9.32 1.58 4.81
N ASP A 165 10.47 1.58 5.49
CA ASP A 165 11.11 2.74 6.14
C ASP A 165 10.28 3.32 7.32
N GLN A 166 10.50 2.79 8.53
CA GLN A 166 9.78 3.27 9.72
C GLN A 166 9.96 4.78 9.98
N ARG A 167 11.13 5.34 9.66
CA ARG A 167 11.43 6.74 10.03
C ARG A 167 10.62 7.70 9.20
N ARG A 168 10.43 7.40 7.93
CA ARG A 168 9.66 8.22 7.01
C ARG A 168 8.15 7.98 7.18
N GLU A 169 7.75 6.80 7.65
CA GLU A 169 6.36 6.36 7.81
C GLU A 169 5.92 6.37 9.29
N TYR A 170 6.63 7.12 10.14
CA TYR A 170 6.40 7.15 11.59
C TYR A 170 4.95 7.49 11.97
N ILE A 171 4.31 8.41 11.24
CA ILE A 171 2.90 8.78 11.50
C ILE A 171 1.99 7.58 11.27
N ALA A 172 2.23 6.79 10.21
CA ALA A 172 1.46 5.59 9.93
C ALA A 172 1.61 4.57 11.08
N LEU A 173 2.84 4.33 11.55
CA LEU A 173 3.10 3.44 12.68
C LEU A 173 2.34 3.84 13.95
N MET A 174 2.38 5.13 14.30
CA MET A 174 1.68 5.64 15.49
C MET A 174 0.15 5.47 15.38
N GLU A 175 -0.40 5.66 14.18
CA GLU A 175 -1.82 5.43 13.93
C GLU A 175 -2.18 3.94 14.03
N CYS A 176 -1.33 3.04 13.50
CA CYS A 176 -1.52 1.58 13.61
C CYS A 176 -1.52 1.14 15.07
N GLN A 177 -0.53 1.59 15.84
CA GLN A 177 -0.39 1.26 17.26
C GLN A 177 -1.61 1.74 18.07
N LYS A 178 -2.12 2.93 17.77
CA LYS A 178 -3.30 3.48 18.45
C LYS A 178 -4.57 2.67 18.18
N LEU A 179 -4.70 2.10 16.98
CA LEU A 179 -5.85 1.29 16.57
C LEU A 179 -5.66 -0.21 16.82
N GLY A 180 -4.48 -0.64 17.27
CA GLY A 180 -4.14 -2.05 17.44
C GLY A 180 -4.07 -2.81 16.11
N ILE A 181 -3.73 -2.13 15.01
CA ILE A 181 -3.55 -2.77 13.70
C ILE A 181 -2.13 -3.35 13.67
N PRO A 182 -1.97 -4.67 13.45
CA PRO A 182 -0.67 -5.32 13.40
C PRO A 182 0.15 -4.85 12.19
N VAL A 183 1.45 -4.66 12.43
CA VAL A 183 2.41 -4.13 11.46
C VAL A 183 3.49 -5.16 11.15
N VAL A 184 3.70 -5.40 9.86
CA VAL A 184 4.89 -6.06 9.31
C VAL A 184 5.77 -4.97 8.70
N SER A 185 7.06 -4.90 9.03
CA SER A 185 7.91 -3.82 8.51
C SER A 185 9.30 -4.29 8.13
N LEU A 186 9.81 -3.72 7.04
CA LEU A 186 11.23 -3.77 6.71
C LEU A 186 11.97 -2.82 7.66
N LEU A 187 13.00 -3.34 8.35
CA LEU A 187 13.78 -2.58 9.32
C LEU A 187 15.23 -2.45 8.87
N ASP A 188 15.65 -1.22 8.59
CA ASP A 188 17.07 -0.93 8.52
C ASP A 188 17.61 -0.64 9.93
N THR A 189 18.92 -0.64 10.05
CA THR A 189 19.72 -0.40 11.27
C THR A 189 19.40 0.88 12.02
N ASN A 190 18.68 1.84 11.43
CA ASN A 190 18.28 3.11 12.03
C ASN A 190 16.84 3.11 12.61
N CYS A 191 16.14 1.98 12.56
CA CYS A 191 14.76 1.79 12.99
C CYS A 191 14.65 1.26 14.44
N ASP A 192 13.47 1.38 15.07
CA ASP A 192 13.20 0.77 16.38
C ASP A 192 12.37 -0.52 16.18
N PRO A 193 12.93 -1.71 16.46
CA PRO A 193 12.22 -2.97 16.27
C PRO A 193 11.02 -3.16 17.20
N ASN A 194 10.91 -2.38 18.29
CA ASN A 194 9.80 -2.51 19.25
C ASN A 194 8.50 -1.84 18.76
N LEU A 195 8.54 -1.05 17.69
CA LEU A 195 7.38 -0.34 17.13
C LEU A 195 6.58 -1.20 16.15
N VAL A 196 7.02 -2.44 15.90
CA VAL A 196 6.48 -3.31 14.84
C VAL A 196 6.30 -4.71 15.43
N ASP A 197 5.22 -5.38 15.04
CA ASP A 197 4.89 -6.72 15.53
C ASP A 197 5.75 -7.80 14.87
N ILE A 198 5.96 -7.69 13.55
CA ILE A 198 6.81 -8.61 12.78
C ILE A 198 7.94 -7.82 12.09
N PRO A 199 9.12 -7.73 12.73
CA PRO A 199 10.27 -7.02 12.18
C PRO A 199 10.99 -7.88 11.14
N VAL A 200 11.28 -7.34 9.96
CA VAL A 200 12.13 -8.00 8.95
C VAL A 200 13.38 -7.14 8.70
N PRO A 201 14.53 -7.47 9.33
CA PRO A 201 15.77 -6.72 9.17
C PRO A 201 16.25 -6.74 7.73
N ALA A 202 16.32 -5.59 7.08
CA ALA A 202 16.63 -5.49 5.67
C ALA A 202 17.01 -4.07 5.25
N ASN A 203 17.82 -3.98 4.20
CA ASN A 203 18.11 -2.73 3.50
C ASN A 203 16.84 -2.13 2.86
N ASP A 204 16.48 -0.92 3.27
CA ASP A 204 15.32 -0.18 2.73
C ASP A 204 15.72 0.90 1.69
N ASP A 205 17.01 1.05 1.37
CA ASP A 205 17.56 1.99 0.39
C ASP A 205 17.78 1.33 -0.98
N ALA A 206 18.02 0.01 -1.02
CA ALA A 206 18.26 -0.73 -2.25
C ALA A 206 16.96 -1.20 -2.91
N ILE A 207 16.72 -0.75 -4.15
CA ILE A 207 15.55 -1.15 -4.96
C ILE A 207 15.43 -2.67 -5.08
N ARG A 208 16.55 -3.38 -5.29
CA ARG A 208 16.56 -4.85 -5.39
C ARG A 208 16.16 -5.54 -4.09
N SER A 209 16.61 -5.01 -2.94
CA SER A 209 16.24 -5.51 -1.61
C SER A 209 14.74 -5.37 -1.37
N ILE A 210 14.21 -4.14 -1.56
CA ILE A 210 12.78 -3.86 -1.37
C ILE A 210 11.94 -4.72 -2.31
N LYS A 211 12.33 -4.85 -3.58
CA LYS A 211 11.60 -5.67 -4.57
C LYS A 211 11.55 -7.13 -4.17
N LEU A 212 12.67 -7.70 -3.72
CA LEU A 212 12.72 -9.10 -3.29
C LEU A 212 11.76 -9.35 -2.12
N ILE A 213 11.82 -8.50 -1.08
CA ILE A 213 11.04 -8.71 0.15
C ILE A 213 9.55 -8.45 -0.08
N ILE A 214 9.22 -7.29 -0.66
CA ILE A 214 7.82 -6.92 -0.93
C ILE A 214 7.20 -7.87 -1.95
N GLY A 215 7.97 -8.32 -2.96
CA GLY A 215 7.51 -9.35 -3.90
C GLY A 215 7.15 -10.65 -3.20
N LYS A 216 7.94 -11.10 -2.22
CA LYS A 216 7.63 -12.30 -1.44
C LYS A 216 6.42 -12.12 -0.52
N PHE A 217 6.22 -10.93 0.03
CA PHE A 217 5.00 -10.63 0.79
C PHE A 217 3.76 -10.61 -0.10
N ALA A 218 3.87 -10.07 -1.31
CA ALA A 218 2.78 -10.11 -2.28
C ALA A 218 2.48 -11.54 -2.74
N ASP A 219 3.50 -12.38 -2.95
CA ASP A 219 3.33 -13.82 -3.22
C ASP A 219 2.52 -14.50 -2.09
N ALA A 220 2.89 -14.23 -0.82
CA ALA A 220 2.21 -14.79 0.34
C ALA A 220 0.72 -14.39 0.42
N ILE A 221 0.43 -13.11 0.16
CA ILE A 221 -0.94 -12.57 0.19
C ILE A 221 -1.79 -13.18 -0.91
N TYR A 222 -1.22 -13.28 -2.11
CA TYR A 222 -1.90 -13.89 -3.23
C TYR A 222 -2.19 -15.37 -2.97
N GLU A 223 -1.18 -16.12 -2.51
CA GLU A 223 -1.30 -17.55 -2.17
C GLU A 223 -2.34 -17.77 -1.07
N GLY A 224 -2.35 -16.94 -0.03
CA GLY A 224 -3.35 -17.04 1.03
C GLY A 224 -4.77 -16.82 0.51
N ARG A 225 -4.97 -15.92 -0.47
CA ARG A 225 -6.29 -15.61 -1.02
C ARG A 225 -6.80 -16.66 -2.02
N HIS A 226 -5.94 -17.24 -2.84
CA HIS A 226 -6.33 -18.12 -3.94
C HIS A 226 -5.99 -19.60 -3.71
N GLY A 227 -5.16 -19.91 -2.72
CA GLY A 227 -4.66 -21.26 -2.44
C GLY A 227 -3.51 -21.71 -3.37
N GLU A 228 -3.11 -20.88 -4.33
CA GLU A 228 -2.07 -21.15 -5.32
C GLU A 228 -1.16 -19.93 -5.51
N LEU A 229 0.08 -20.16 -5.96
CA LEU A 229 0.98 -19.08 -6.34
C LEU A 229 0.52 -18.47 -7.67
N ALA A 230 0.50 -17.14 -7.75
CA ALA A 230 0.08 -16.45 -8.95
C ALA A 230 0.95 -16.80 -10.17
N THR A 231 0.28 -17.22 -11.24
CA THR A 231 0.87 -17.45 -12.55
C THR A 231 0.79 -16.20 -13.43
N GLU A 232 1.56 -16.17 -14.53
CA GLU A 232 1.53 -15.05 -15.48
C GLU A 232 0.14 -14.76 -16.08
N GLN A 233 -0.75 -15.76 -16.11
CA GLN A 233 -2.12 -15.63 -16.60
C GLN A 233 -3.04 -14.97 -15.57
N ASP A 234 -2.91 -15.32 -14.29
CA ASP A 234 -3.72 -14.73 -13.21
C ASP A 234 -3.50 -13.22 -13.08
N TYR A 235 -2.29 -12.74 -13.40
CA TYR A 235 -1.98 -11.31 -13.37
C TYR A 235 -2.75 -10.53 -14.45
N LYS A 236 -2.91 -11.11 -15.65
CA LYS A 236 -3.70 -10.48 -16.71
C LYS A 236 -5.18 -10.44 -16.36
N GLU A 237 -5.69 -11.51 -15.75
CA GLU A 237 -7.09 -11.56 -15.31
C GLU A 237 -7.38 -10.60 -14.15
N LEU A 238 -6.44 -10.38 -13.23
CA LEU A 238 -6.57 -9.36 -12.18
C LEU A 238 -6.52 -7.94 -12.72
N GLU A 239 -5.62 -7.64 -13.66
CA GLU A 239 -5.59 -6.32 -14.34
C GLU A 239 -6.91 -6.07 -15.07
N GLU A 240 -7.42 -7.05 -15.82
CA GLU A 240 -8.71 -6.96 -16.51
C GLU A 240 -9.92 -6.93 -15.55
N GLY A 241 -9.82 -7.59 -14.39
CA GLY A 241 -10.84 -7.61 -13.36
C GLY A 241 -10.96 -6.30 -12.60
N ILE A 242 -9.85 -5.58 -12.40
CA ILE A 242 -9.85 -4.21 -11.84
C ILE A 242 -10.58 -3.27 -12.81
N ASP A 243 -10.27 -3.33 -14.11
CA ASP A 243 -10.95 -2.53 -15.14
C ASP A 243 -12.45 -2.83 -15.22
N LYS A 244 -12.85 -4.11 -15.11
CA LYS A 244 -14.28 -4.51 -15.09
C LYS A 244 -14.99 -4.07 -13.82
N HIS A 245 -14.35 -4.17 -12.65
CA HIS A 245 -14.94 -3.67 -11.39
C HIS A 245 -15.08 -2.15 -11.37
N GLU A 246 -14.16 -1.41 -12.02
CA GLU A 246 -14.32 0.03 -12.24
C GLU A 246 -15.51 0.33 -13.17
N ALA A 247 -15.71 -0.47 -14.23
CA ALA A 247 -16.87 -0.34 -15.11
C ALA A 247 -18.20 -0.66 -14.40
N GLU A 248 -18.29 -1.75 -13.63
CA GLU A 248 -19.51 -2.16 -12.91
C GLU A 248 -19.86 -1.22 -11.75
N ALA A 249 -18.86 -0.70 -11.02
CA ALA A 249 -19.07 0.28 -9.97
C ALA A 249 -19.58 1.63 -10.51
N ASN A 250 -19.25 1.98 -11.75
CA ASN A 250 -19.80 3.13 -12.45
C ASN A 250 -21.25 2.90 -12.90
N ILE A 251 -21.60 1.70 -13.35
CA ILE A 251 -22.97 1.35 -13.77
C ILE A 251 -23.95 1.33 -12.58
N SER A 252 -23.57 0.74 -11.43
CA SER A 252 -24.48 0.67 -10.25
C SER A 252 -24.82 2.03 -9.64
N SER A 253 -24.02 3.07 -9.92
CA SER A 253 -24.30 4.42 -9.43
C SER A 253 -25.19 5.26 -10.34
N ASP A 254 -25.49 4.79 -11.55
CA ASP A 254 -26.44 5.42 -12.46
C ASP A 254 -27.89 4.94 -12.20
N GLU A 255 -28.08 3.78 -11.58
CA GLU A 255 -29.42 3.23 -11.28
C GLU A 255 -30.08 3.77 -10.00
N ASP A 256 -29.33 4.45 -9.12
CA ASP A 256 -29.83 4.98 -7.84
C ASP A 256 -30.30 6.45 -7.90
N GLN A 257 -30.62 6.97 -9.09
CA GLN A 257 -31.35 8.24 -9.21
C GLN A 257 -32.86 7.97 -9.06
N PRO A 258 -33.54 8.50 -8.03
CA PRO A 258 -34.99 8.42 -7.99
C PRO A 258 -35.57 9.22 -9.16
N GLU A 259 -36.38 8.56 -10.00
CA GLU A 259 -37.22 9.20 -11.02
C GLU A 259 -38.18 10.19 -10.32
N ASP A 260 -37.80 11.48 -10.29
CA ASP A 260 -38.73 12.55 -9.96
C ASP A 260 -39.81 12.58 -11.05
N GLN A 261 -41.00 12.10 -10.68
CA GLN A 261 -42.19 12.12 -11.50
C GLN A 261 -42.58 13.57 -11.83
N GLU A 262 -42.42 13.95 -13.09
CA GLU A 262 -43.15 15.06 -13.70
C GLU A 262 -44.65 14.74 -13.64
N SER A 263 -45.40 15.52 -12.85
CA SER A 263 -46.85 15.65 -13.03
C SER A 263 -47.31 17.09 -12.84
N GLU A 264 -47.59 17.70 -14.00
CA GLU A 264 -48.75 18.53 -14.32
C GLU A 264 -48.73 20.07 -14.09
N LYS A 265 -48.64 20.75 -15.25
CA LYS A 265 -49.58 21.74 -15.82
C LYS A 265 -49.74 23.08 -15.09
N GLN A 266 -49.25 24.17 -15.68
CA GLN A 266 -49.93 25.00 -16.70
C GLN A 266 -51.21 25.72 -16.21
N GLY A 267 -51.17 27.05 -16.31
CA GLY A 267 -52.32 27.96 -16.31
C GLY A 267 -51.89 29.34 -15.78
N SER A 268 -51.29 30.22 -16.58
CA SER A 268 -51.94 31.21 -17.48
C SER A 268 -52.65 32.34 -16.74
N GLU A 269 -52.19 33.56 -17.01
CA GLU A 269 -52.71 34.91 -16.71
C GLU A 269 -52.53 35.47 -15.28
#